data_AF-A0A128F3J2-F1
#
_entry.id   AF-A0A128F3J2-F1
#
_cell.length_a   1.000
_cell.length_b   1.000
_cell.length_c   1.000
_cell.angle_alpha   90.00
_cell.angle_beta   90.00
_cell.angle_gamma   90.00
#
_symmetry.space_group_name_H-M   'P 1'
#
loop_
_entity.id
_entity.type
_entity.pdbx_description
1 polymer ?
#
loop_
_entity_poly.entity_id
_entity_poly.type
_entity_poly.pdbx_seq_one_letter_code
_entity_poly.pdbx_strand_id
1 'polypeptide(L)'
;MPVHTIVETVKAEVHMTLFPKDFLWGGAIAANQVEGSYALEGKGLSTSDMLPSGILSPHQTRQERTPGIKDVAIDFYNRYPEDIALFNEMGFNCLRLSIAWTRIFPNGDEESPNEAGLAYYDRIFDELATHNIQPFVTLSHYEMPYALVENYGGWADRQLIGFFERYVSTVFERYKGSRDDSENIVR
;
A
#
# COMPACT_ATOMS: atom_id res chain seq x y z
N MET A 1 34.81 -57.39 -14.43
CA MET A 1 34.94 -56.46 -15.57
C MET A 1 33.63 -55.69 -15.70
N PRO A 2 33.67 -54.40 -16.04
CA PRO A 2 33.36 -53.36 -15.07
C PRO A 2 31.93 -52.81 -15.14
N VAL A 3 31.52 -52.35 -13.96
CA VAL A 3 30.40 -51.46 -13.66
C VAL A 3 30.65 -50.12 -14.36
N HIS A 4 30.07 -49.85 -15.53
CA HIS A 4 29.94 -48.52 -16.13
C HIS A 4 29.07 -48.61 -17.38
N THR A 5 27.76 -48.81 -17.19
CA THR A 5 26.80 -48.55 -18.25
C THR A 5 25.52 -48.04 -17.59
N ILE A 6 25.03 -46.92 -18.13
CA ILE A 6 23.75 -46.27 -17.84
C ILE A 6 23.72 -45.42 -16.55
N VAL A 7 24.43 -44.30 -16.55
CA VAL A 7 23.88 -43.04 -15.98
C VAL A 7 24.27 -41.89 -16.92
N GLU A 8 23.85 -42.00 -18.18
CA GLU A 8 23.71 -40.83 -19.06
C GLU A 8 22.22 -40.55 -19.22
N THR A 9 21.88 -39.26 -19.19
CA THR A 9 20.56 -38.69 -19.49
C THR A 9 19.52 -38.99 -18.38
N VAL A 10 19.23 -38.08 -17.46
CA VAL A 10 18.58 -36.78 -17.71
C VAL A 10 19.14 -35.77 -16.69
N LYS A 11 20.07 -34.90 -17.09
CA LYS A 11 20.04 -33.53 -16.52
C LYS A 11 18.69 -33.01 -16.98
N ALA A 12 17.74 -32.90 -16.07
CA ALA A 12 16.51 -32.19 -16.37
C ALA A 12 16.96 -30.75 -16.67
N GLU A 13 17.14 -30.45 -17.95
CA GLU A 13 16.91 -29.10 -18.45
C GLU A 13 15.46 -28.79 -18.10
N VAL A 14 15.24 -28.35 -16.87
CA VAL A 14 14.09 -27.53 -16.56
C VAL A 14 14.35 -26.28 -17.38
N HIS A 15 13.79 -26.25 -18.58
CA HIS A 15 13.67 -25.05 -19.38
C HIS A 15 12.79 -24.11 -18.54
N MET A 16 13.45 -23.34 -17.68
CA MET A 16 12.85 -22.42 -16.72
C MET A 16 12.37 -21.19 -17.48
N THR A 17 11.31 -21.35 -18.27
CA THR A 17 10.55 -20.20 -18.77
C THR A 17 9.06 -20.53 -18.77
N LEU A 18 8.50 -20.84 -17.58
CA LEU A 18 7.04 -20.87 -17.39
C LEU A 18 6.41 -19.48 -17.46
N PHE A 19 7.20 -18.42 -17.19
CA PHE A 19 6.73 -17.04 -17.18
C PHE A 19 7.65 -16.13 -18.02
N PRO A 20 7.11 -15.06 -18.63
CA PRO A 20 7.90 -14.02 -19.28
C PRO A 20 8.96 -13.44 -18.33
N LYS A 21 10.07 -12.94 -18.87
CA LYS A 21 11.17 -12.36 -18.08
C LYS A 21 10.73 -11.14 -17.26
N ASP A 22 9.73 -10.44 -17.76
CA ASP A 22 9.10 -9.24 -17.21
C ASP A 22 7.84 -9.55 -16.39
N PHE A 23 7.59 -10.82 -16.03
CA PHE A 23 6.46 -11.18 -15.19
C PHE A 23 6.62 -10.62 -13.77
N LEU A 24 5.57 -9.97 -13.26
CA LEU A 24 5.55 -9.40 -11.91
C LEU A 24 5.14 -10.45 -10.87
N TRP A 25 6.06 -10.77 -9.96
CA TRP A 25 5.89 -11.61 -8.79
C TRP A 25 6.01 -10.77 -7.53
N GLY A 26 4.99 -10.84 -6.67
CA GLY A 26 4.90 -9.90 -5.55
C GLY A 26 3.85 -10.25 -4.51
N GLY A 27 3.82 -9.40 -3.48
CA GLY A 27 2.81 -9.40 -2.42
C GLY A 27 1.82 -8.24 -2.55
N ALA A 28 0.82 -8.25 -1.68
CA ALA A 28 -0.13 -7.16 -1.56
C ALA A 28 -0.40 -6.80 -0.10
N ILE A 29 -0.33 -5.51 0.22
CA ILE A 29 -0.62 -4.93 1.53
C ILE A 29 -1.67 -3.81 1.40
N ALA A 30 -2.35 -3.50 2.50
CA ALA A 30 -3.30 -2.39 2.60
C ALA A 30 -2.94 -1.50 3.78
N ALA A 31 -3.03 -0.18 3.61
CA ALA A 31 -2.62 0.81 4.59
C ALA A 31 -3.23 0.56 5.98
N ASN A 32 -4.56 0.40 6.09
CA ASN A 32 -5.20 0.10 7.39
C ASN A 32 -4.81 -1.25 8.00
N GLN A 33 -4.29 -2.20 7.22
CA GLN A 33 -3.95 -3.53 7.70
C GLN A 33 -2.54 -3.57 8.27
N VAL A 34 -1.63 -2.72 7.76
CA VAL A 34 -0.20 -2.85 8.05
C VAL A 34 0.44 -1.62 8.67
N GLU A 35 0.01 -0.40 8.31
CA GLU A 35 0.75 0.81 8.68
C GLU A 35 0.74 1.07 10.19
N GLY A 36 -0.42 1.03 10.82
CA GLY A 36 -0.57 1.51 12.18
C GLY A 36 -0.30 3.01 12.30
N SER A 37 0.22 3.42 13.47
CA SER A 37 0.52 4.83 13.77
C SER A 37 -0.68 5.74 13.45
N TYR A 38 -1.87 5.31 13.89
CA TYR A 38 -3.15 5.80 13.37
C TYR A 38 -3.42 7.31 13.59
N ALA A 39 -2.74 7.93 14.55
CA ALA A 39 -2.87 9.34 14.93
C ALA A 39 -1.53 10.11 14.90
N LEU A 40 -0.48 9.52 14.31
CA LEU A 40 0.82 10.15 14.21
C LEU A 40 0.86 11.12 13.03
N GLU A 41 1.62 12.21 13.17
CA GLU A 41 1.94 13.17 12.10
C GLU A 41 0.69 13.70 11.36
N GLY A 42 -0.39 13.92 12.11
CA GLY A 42 -1.61 14.54 11.58
C GLY A 42 -2.53 13.60 10.80
N LYS A 43 -2.26 12.28 10.74
CA LYS A 43 -3.20 11.33 10.14
C LYS A 43 -4.58 11.40 10.82
N GLY A 44 -5.63 11.45 10.01
CA GLY A 44 -7.02 11.38 10.46
C GLY A 44 -7.54 9.95 10.68
N LEU A 45 -8.74 9.86 11.24
CA LEU A 45 -9.44 8.58 11.43
C LEU A 45 -10.12 8.14 10.14
N SER A 46 -9.95 6.87 9.79
CA SER A 46 -10.66 6.22 8.69
C SER A 46 -11.90 5.48 9.18
N THR A 47 -12.80 5.11 8.27
CA THR A 47 -13.91 4.18 8.57
C THR A 47 -13.43 2.85 9.14
N SER A 48 -12.21 2.43 8.77
CA SER A 48 -11.59 1.22 9.30
C SER A 48 -11.13 1.38 10.76
N ASP A 49 -10.72 2.57 11.17
CA ASP A 49 -10.31 2.85 12.55
C ASP A 49 -11.49 2.80 13.54
N MET A 50 -12.73 2.82 13.02
CA MET A 50 -13.99 2.69 13.78
C MET A 50 -14.42 1.23 14.01
N LEU A 51 -13.58 0.27 13.60
CA LEU A 51 -13.83 -1.17 13.66
C LEU A 51 -12.73 -1.83 14.51
N PRO A 52 -12.80 -1.73 15.86
CA PRO A 52 -11.67 -2.04 16.74
C PRO A 52 -11.22 -3.51 16.68
N SER A 53 -12.13 -4.43 16.33
CA SER A 53 -11.84 -5.87 16.20
C SER A 53 -11.99 -6.38 14.76
N GLY A 54 -11.87 -5.49 13.76
CA GLY A 54 -11.94 -5.84 12.35
C GLY A 54 -13.35 -5.76 11.75
N ILE A 55 -13.52 -6.22 10.52
CA ILE A 55 -14.72 -5.94 9.69
C ILE A 55 -16.05 -6.44 10.27
N LEU A 56 -16.00 -7.45 11.14
CA LEU A 56 -17.19 -8.01 11.79
C LEU A 56 -17.55 -7.28 13.10
N SER A 57 -16.69 -6.37 13.56
CA SER A 57 -16.97 -5.60 14.78
C SER A 57 -18.06 -4.55 14.51
N PRO A 58 -18.88 -4.23 15.53
CA PRO A 58 -19.81 -3.13 15.40
C PRO A 58 -19.05 -1.83 15.15
N HIS A 59 -19.58 -1.03 14.24
CA HIS A 59 -19.05 0.30 13.98
C HIS A 59 -19.15 1.17 15.24
N GLN A 60 -18.07 1.88 15.58
CA GLN A 60 -18.02 2.84 16.69
C GLN A 60 -18.08 4.28 16.20
N THR A 61 -18.73 5.16 16.94
CA THR A 61 -18.59 6.60 16.69
C THR A 61 -17.23 7.10 17.18
N ARG A 62 -16.86 8.34 16.82
CA ARG A 62 -15.64 8.97 17.31
C ARG A 62 -15.61 9.08 18.83
N GLN A 63 -16.77 9.32 19.46
CA GLN A 63 -16.92 9.43 20.91
C GLN A 63 -16.79 8.08 21.62
N GLU A 64 -17.16 6.99 20.96
CA GLU A 64 -17.15 5.63 21.50
C GLU A 64 -15.88 4.86 21.15
N ARG A 65 -15.00 5.44 20.31
CA ARG A 65 -13.83 4.75 19.77
C ARG A 65 -12.94 4.21 20.88
N THR A 66 -12.72 2.91 20.85
CA THR A 66 -11.75 2.21 21.70
C THR A 66 -10.46 1.90 20.91
N PRO A 67 -9.34 1.61 21.59
CA PRO A 67 -8.14 1.09 20.91
C PRO A 67 -8.47 -0.10 20.02
N GLY A 68 -7.99 -0.09 18.78
CA GLY A 68 -8.24 -1.13 17.79
C GLY A 68 -6.98 -1.92 17.42
N ILE A 69 -7.17 -3.10 16.82
CA ILE A 69 -6.06 -3.94 16.31
C ILE A 69 -5.20 -3.21 15.27
N LYS A 70 -5.76 -2.19 14.62
CA LYS A 70 -5.13 -1.40 13.55
C LYS A 70 -4.40 -0.16 14.06
N ASP A 71 -4.51 0.17 15.35
CA ASP A 71 -3.83 1.33 15.93
C ASP A 71 -2.30 1.18 15.81
N VAL A 72 -1.82 -0.06 15.93
CA VAL A 72 -0.41 -0.45 15.75
C VAL A 72 -0.23 -1.35 14.52
N ALA A 73 -1.15 -2.29 14.25
CA ALA A 73 -1.02 -3.27 13.17
C ALA A 73 0.32 -4.06 13.26
N ILE A 74 1.03 -4.24 12.13
CA ILE A 74 2.40 -4.78 12.13
C ILE A 74 3.47 -3.69 12.27
N ASP A 75 3.04 -2.44 12.46
CA ASP A 75 3.88 -1.24 12.57
C ASP A 75 4.72 -0.94 11.32
N PHE A 76 4.15 -1.19 10.13
CA PHE A 76 4.82 -0.91 8.86
C PHE A 76 5.16 0.58 8.70
N TYR A 77 4.47 1.48 9.41
CA TYR A 77 4.82 2.91 9.45
C TYR A 77 6.28 3.15 9.86
N ASN A 78 6.74 2.41 10.86
CA ASN A 78 8.07 2.58 11.43
C ASN A 78 9.06 1.52 10.92
N ARG A 79 8.57 0.42 10.33
CA ARG A 79 9.35 -0.78 10.00
C ARG A 79 9.37 -1.15 8.51
N TYR A 80 8.89 -0.24 7.65
CA TYR A 80 8.87 -0.49 6.21
C TYR A 80 10.24 -0.87 5.62
N PRO A 81 11.41 -0.34 6.07
CA PRO A 81 12.69 -0.75 5.50
C PRO A 81 12.99 -2.23 5.74
N GLU A 82 12.75 -2.73 6.95
CA GLU A 82 12.96 -4.14 7.29
C GLU A 82 11.99 -5.06 6.54
N ASP A 83 10.72 -4.66 6.46
CA ASP A 83 9.70 -5.45 5.77
C ASP A 83 9.95 -5.49 4.24
N ILE A 84 10.41 -4.39 3.63
CA ILE A 84 10.78 -4.34 2.22
C ILE A 84 12.04 -5.17 1.94
N ALA A 85 13.03 -5.15 2.82
CA ALA A 85 14.20 -6.02 2.69
C ALA A 85 13.81 -7.50 2.67
N LEU A 86 12.86 -7.92 3.51
CA LEU A 86 12.31 -9.28 3.49
C LEU A 86 11.58 -9.61 2.18
N PHE A 87 10.82 -8.67 1.61
CA PHE A 87 10.19 -8.85 0.30
C PHE A 87 11.21 -9.09 -0.81
N ASN A 88 12.33 -8.36 -0.77
CA ASN A 88 13.44 -8.57 -1.69
C ASN A 88 14.09 -9.96 -1.51
N GLU A 89 14.32 -10.41 -0.27
CA GLU A 89 14.83 -11.76 0.02
C GLU A 89 13.91 -12.88 -0.50
N MET A 90 12.60 -12.63 -0.54
CA MET A 90 11.60 -13.54 -1.13
C MET A 90 11.57 -13.52 -2.66
N GLY A 91 12.35 -12.65 -3.30
CA GLY A 91 12.41 -12.49 -4.75
C GLY A 91 11.25 -11.70 -5.35
N PHE A 92 10.60 -10.83 -4.56
CA PHE A 92 9.57 -9.95 -5.10
C PHE A 92 10.20 -8.93 -6.04
N ASN A 93 9.59 -8.75 -7.21
CA ASN A 93 9.91 -7.64 -8.13
C ASN A 93 8.76 -6.63 -8.23
N CYS A 94 7.65 -6.87 -7.51
CA CYS A 94 6.51 -5.99 -7.43
C CYS A 94 5.90 -6.03 -6.02
N LEU A 95 5.38 -4.91 -5.55
CA LEU A 95 4.59 -4.83 -4.33
C LEU A 95 3.33 -4.00 -4.58
N ARG A 96 2.16 -4.61 -4.37
CA ARG A 96 0.91 -3.87 -4.35
C ARG A 96 0.68 -3.27 -2.96
N LEU A 97 0.49 -1.96 -2.87
CA LEU A 97 0.21 -1.25 -1.62
C LEU A 97 -0.86 -0.18 -1.81
N SER A 98 -1.62 0.15 -0.76
CA SER A 98 -2.52 1.31 -0.80
C SER A 98 -1.92 2.53 -0.11
N ILE A 99 -2.36 3.70 -0.56
CA ILE A 99 -2.11 4.97 0.13
C ILE A 99 -3.35 5.28 0.98
N ALA A 100 -3.13 5.57 2.26
CA ALA A 100 -4.20 5.99 3.15
C ALA A 100 -4.60 7.43 2.82
N TRP A 101 -5.81 7.61 2.29
CA TRP A 101 -6.39 8.94 2.06
C TRP A 101 -6.33 9.78 3.34
N THR A 102 -6.65 9.22 4.50
CA THR A 102 -6.57 9.91 5.80
C THR A 102 -5.18 10.39 6.21
N ARG A 103 -4.11 9.86 5.61
CA ARG A 103 -2.75 10.32 5.90
C ARG A 103 -2.39 11.54 5.04
N ILE A 104 -2.97 11.65 3.85
CA ILE A 104 -2.78 12.76 2.92
C ILE A 104 -3.81 13.88 3.15
N PHE A 105 -5.08 13.56 3.35
CA PHE A 105 -6.16 14.48 3.68
C PHE A 105 -6.89 13.92 4.92
N PRO A 106 -6.54 14.39 6.13
CA PRO A 106 -7.01 13.82 7.39
C PRO A 106 -8.53 13.73 7.54
N ASN A 107 -9.25 14.76 7.11
CA ASN A 107 -10.71 14.82 7.09
C ASN A 107 -11.27 14.51 5.70
N GLY A 108 -10.43 14.59 4.66
CA GLY A 108 -10.75 14.24 3.29
C GLY A 108 -11.24 15.42 2.46
N ASP A 109 -11.67 16.51 3.10
CA ASP A 109 -12.20 17.71 2.49
C ASP A 109 -11.25 18.92 2.55
N GLU A 110 -10.04 18.75 3.12
CA GLU A 110 -9.05 19.83 3.14
C GLU A 110 -8.62 20.26 1.73
N GLU A 111 -8.29 21.55 1.58
CA GLU A 111 -7.81 22.11 0.31
C GLU A 111 -6.33 21.77 0.04
N SER A 112 -5.54 21.55 1.08
CA SER A 112 -4.11 21.23 0.99
C SER A 112 -3.79 19.91 1.70
N PRO A 113 -2.88 19.10 1.14
CA PRO A 113 -2.51 17.83 1.76
C PRO A 113 -1.64 18.02 3.01
N ASN A 114 -1.60 16.98 3.84
CA ASN A 114 -0.65 16.79 4.92
C ASN A 114 0.71 16.33 4.36
N GLU A 115 1.71 17.20 4.39
CA GLU A 115 3.03 16.91 3.83
C GLU A 115 3.73 15.74 4.54
N ALA A 116 3.55 15.57 5.84
CA ALA A 116 4.16 14.44 6.56
C ALA A 116 3.64 13.09 6.04
N GLY A 117 2.38 13.05 5.62
CA GLY A 117 1.78 11.89 4.97
C GLY A 117 2.37 11.60 3.60
N LEU A 118 2.58 12.63 2.77
CA LEU A 118 3.24 12.46 1.46
C LEU A 118 4.68 12.01 1.64
N ALA A 119 5.43 12.65 2.53
CA ALA A 119 6.82 12.30 2.85
C ALA A 119 6.97 10.86 3.37
N TYR A 120 5.94 10.30 4.02
CA TYR A 120 5.96 8.87 4.40
C TYR A 120 5.95 7.95 3.18
N TYR A 121 5.08 8.19 2.20
CA TYR A 121 5.05 7.37 0.98
C TYR A 121 6.24 7.65 0.06
N ASP A 122 6.81 8.86 0.05
CA ASP A 122 8.10 9.14 -0.61
C ASP A 122 9.16 8.13 -0.14
N ARG A 123 9.31 8.00 1.19
CA ARG A 123 10.30 7.10 1.79
C ARG A 123 10.04 5.62 1.47
N ILE A 124 8.78 5.19 1.39
CA ILE A 124 8.44 3.83 0.96
C ILE A 124 8.86 3.61 -0.49
N PHE A 125 8.52 4.55 -1.39
CA PHE A 125 8.84 4.41 -2.81
C PHE A 125 10.35 4.47 -3.05
N ASP A 126 11.08 5.32 -2.33
CA ASP A 126 12.54 5.36 -2.35
C ASP A 126 13.14 4.03 -1.89
N GLU A 127 12.62 3.44 -0.81
CA GLU A 127 13.10 2.15 -0.31
C GLU A 127 12.82 1.01 -1.30
N LEU A 128 11.61 0.89 -1.82
CA LEU A 128 11.27 -0.09 -2.87
C LEU A 128 12.19 0.05 -4.09
N ALA A 129 12.50 1.30 -4.47
CA ALA A 129 13.41 1.64 -5.54
C ALA A 129 14.85 1.14 -5.31
N THR A 130 15.33 1.09 -4.06
CA THR A 130 16.66 0.54 -3.74
C THR A 130 16.74 -0.97 -3.97
N HIS A 131 15.62 -1.69 -3.83
CA HIS A 131 15.52 -3.14 -4.03
C HIS A 131 15.00 -3.55 -5.42
N ASN A 132 14.78 -2.59 -6.32
CA ASN A 132 14.17 -2.80 -7.65
C ASN A 132 12.78 -3.46 -7.58
N ILE A 133 11.99 -3.13 -6.55
CA ILE A 133 10.62 -3.60 -6.41
C ILE A 133 9.69 -2.55 -7.00
N GLN A 134 8.91 -2.94 -8.01
CA GLN A 134 7.94 -2.07 -8.65
C GLN A 134 6.72 -1.83 -7.73
N PRO A 135 6.36 -0.58 -7.43
CA PRO A 135 5.13 -0.31 -6.71
C PRO A 135 3.90 -0.46 -7.63
N PHE A 136 2.89 -1.18 -7.16
CA PHE A 136 1.53 -1.16 -7.72
C PHE A 136 0.61 -0.45 -6.71
N VAL A 137 0.28 0.80 -6.98
CA VAL A 137 -0.45 1.64 -6.01
C VAL A 137 -1.97 1.48 -6.13
N THR A 138 -2.62 1.24 -5.00
CA THR A 138 -4.08 1.25 -4.83
C THR A 138 -4.51 2.55 -4.15
N LEU A 139 -5.25 3.41 -4.84
CA LEU A 139 -5.63 4.73 -4.31
C LEU A 139 -6.72 4.65 -3.23
N SER A 140 -7.62 3.66 -3.32
CA SER A 140 -8.70 3.46 -2.34
C SER A 140 -8.84 1.99 -2.00
N HIS A 141 -8.68 1.66 -0.71
CA HIS A 141 -8.81 0.30 -0.19
C HIS A 141 -9.86 0.22 0.93
N TYR A 142 -11.04 0.80 0.66
CA TYR A 142 -12.23 0.76 1.53
C TYR A 142 -12.08 1.43 2.91
N GLU A 143 -11.24 2.47 3.00
CA GLU A 143 -10.84 3.13 4.24
C GLU A 143 -10.92 4.67 4.16
N MET A 144 -12.04 5.21 3.69
CA MET A 144 -12.21 6.67 3.53
C MET A 144 -12.04 7.41 4.88
N PRO A 145 -11.69 8.71 4.85
CA PRO A 145 -11.74 9.54 6.04
C PRO A 145 -13.12 9.52 6.70
N TYR A 146 -13.14 9.23 7.99
CA TYR A 146 -14.38 9.09 8.75
C TYR A 146 -15.16 10.40 8.82
N ALA A 147 -14.45 11.54 8.82
CA ALA A 147 -15.08 12.86 8.74
C ALA A 147 -15.97 13.02 7.49
N LEU A 148 -15.66 12.36 6.37
CA LEU A 148 -16.52 12.39 5.18
C LEU A 148 -17.86 11.67 5.41
N VAL A 149 -17.86 10.63 6.24
CA VAL A 149 -19.09 9.95 6.68
C VAL A 149 -19.87 10.86 7.62
N GLU A 150 -19.20 11.45 8.61
CA GLU A 150 -19.84 12.30 9.63
C GLU A 150 -20.47 13.56 9.00
N ASN A 151 -19.76 14.21 8.08
CA ASN A 151 -20.14 15.52 7.57
C ASN A 151 -21.02 15.45 6.31
N TYR A 152 -20.87 14.39 5.51
CA TYR A 152 -21.50 14.30 4.18
C TYR A 152 -22.24 12.96 3.94
N GLY A 153 -22.23 12.02 4.88
CA GLY A 153 -22.84 10.69 4.66
C GLY A 153 -22.03 9.78 3.73
N GLY A 154 -20.76 10.09 3.50
CA GLY A 154 -19.85 9.28 2.70
C GLY A 154 -20.20 9.31 1.20
N TRP A 155 -19.97 8.19 0.51
CA TRP A 155 -20.14 8.10 -0.97
C TRP A 155 -21.56 8.39 -1.48
N ALA A 156 -22.55 8.56 -0.61
CA ALA A 156 -23.89 9.00 -0.99
C ALA A 156 -23.92 10.48 -1.43
N ASP A 157 -22.97 11.31 -0.99
CA ASP A 157 -22.89 12.72 -1.37
C ASP A 157 -21.96 12.93 -2.58
N ARG A 158 -22.45 13.72 -3.55
CA ARG A 158 -21.75 14.00 -4.81
C ARG A 158 -20.50 14.87 -4.64
N GLN A 159 -20.40 15.64 -3.55
CA GLN A 159 -19.22 16.46 -3.25
C GLN A 159 -17.96 15.60 -3.08
N LEU A 160 -18.11 14.34 -2.63
CA LEU A 160 -16.98 13.42 -2.49
C LEU A 160 -16.28 13.11 -3.80
N ILE A 161 -16.93 13.31 -4.95
CA ILE A 161 -16.26 13.19 -6.25
C ILE A 161 -15.10 14.20 -6.32
N GLY A 162 -15.34 15.46 -5.96
CA GLY A 162 -14.31 16.50 -5.97
C GLY A 162 -13.23 16.28 -4.91
N PHE A 163 -13.63 15.82 -3.71
CA PHE A 163 -12.68 15.49 -2.65
C PHE A 163 -11.74 14.34 -3.04
N PHE A 164 -12.31 13.28 -3.63
CA PHE A 164 -11.52 12.16 -4.11
C PHE A 164 -10.64 12.54 -5.31
N GLU A 165 -11.16 13.34 -6.24
CA GLU A 165 -10.39 13.87 -7.37
C GLU A 165 -9.18 14.69 -6.89
N ARG A 166 -9.36 15.54 -5.87
CA ARG A 166 -8.26 16.30 -5.26
C ARG A 166 -7.21 15.37 -4.69
N TYR A 167 -7.61 14.37 -3.90
CA TYR A 167 -6.69 13.37 -3.35
C TYR A 167 -5.92 12.63 -4.45
N VAL A 168 -6.61 12.11 -5.46
CA VAL A 168 -5.99 11.40 -6.58
C VAL A 168 -5.04 12.30 -7.36
N SER A 169 -5.45 13.54 -7.63
CA SER A 169 -4.62 14.52 -8.35
C SER A 169 -3.36 14.87 -7.55
N THR A 170 -3.46 15.04 -6.23
CA THR A 170 -2.28 15.25 -5.37
C THR A 170 -1.32 14.06 -5.42
N VAL A 171 -1.83 12.83 -5.31
CA VAL A 171 -0.98 11.62 -5.37
C VAL A 171 -0.32 11.50 -6.75
N PHE A 172 -1.06 11.67 -7.84
CA PHE A 172 -0.49 11.65 -9.18
C PHE A 172 0.52 12.77 -9.41
N GLU A 173 0.24 13.99 -8.97
CA GLU A 173 1.18 15.11 -9.12
C GLU A 173 2.45 14.91 -8.30
N ARG A 174 2.35 14.32 -7.10
CA ARG A 174 3.51 14.04 -6.23
C ARG A 174 4.40 12.93 -6.79
N TYR A 175 3.78 11.89 -7.36
CA TYR A 175 4.47 10.65 -7.75
C TYR A 175 4.56 10.44 -9.26
N LYS A 176 4.19 11.42 -10.08
CA LYS A 176 4.52 11.42 -11.51
C LYS A 176 6.04 11.54 -11.65
N GLY A 177 6.65 10.62 -12.40
CA GLY A 177 8.04 10.75 -12.81
C GLY A 177 9.11 10.27 -11.82
N SER A 178 8.80 9.32 -10.93
CA SER A 178 9.86 8.48 -10.35
C SER A 178 10.36 7.46 -11.39
N ARG A 179 11.19 7.98 -12.31
CA ARG A 179 12.05 7.32 -13.33
C ARG A 179 11.61 7.52 -14.79
N ASP A 180 12.58 8.06 -15.54
CA ASP A 180 12.70 8.25 -16.98
C ASP A 180 11.70 7.49 -17.87
N ASP A 181 10.88 8.23 -18.62
CA ASP A 181 9.82 7.75 -19.52
C ASP A 181 10.33 6.91 -20.72
N SER A 182 11.62 6.59 -20.79
CA SER A 182 12.19 5.72 -21.83
C SER A 182 12.03 4.22 -21.55
N GLU A 183 11.75 3.82 -20.31
CA GLU A 183 11.48 2.43 -19.93
C GLU A 183 10.18 2.36 -19.10
N ASN A 184 9.06 2.61 -19.77
CA ASN A 184 7.73 2.67 -19.15
C ASN A 184 7.36 1.35 -18.44
N ILE A 185 7.41 1.39 -17.10
CA ILE A 185 6.99 0.34 -16.15
C ILE A 185 5.66 0.69 -15.44
N VAL A 186 4.88 1.64 -15.98
CA VAL A 186 3.48 1.82 -15.58
C VAL A 186 2.61 1.81 -16.83
N ARG A 187 2.03 0.64 -17.12
CA ARG A 187 0.88 0.45 -17.99
C ARG A 187 -0.29 -0.08 -17.17
#